data_AF-A0A2B4SES7-F1
#
_entry.id   AF-A0A2B4SES7-F1
#
_cell.length_a   1.000
_cell.length_b   1.000
_cell.length_c   1.000
_cell.angle_alpha   90.00
_cell.angle_beta   90.00
_cell.angle_gamma   90.00
#
_symmetry.space_group_name_H-M   'P 1'
#
loop_
_entity.id
_entity.type
_entity.pdbx_description
1 polymer ?
#
loop_
_entity_poly.entity_id
_entity_poly.type
_entity_poly.pdbx_seq_one_letter_code
_entity_poly.pdbx_strand_id
1 'polypeptide(L)'
;MKRRKEGKEKWEDFEARMGMNRSCAVSVTELLKAGKLVKPPATNITVLDLENFDVAEMNWVKSGSLTLDIEERRFAHGAFRDAFRATTIGEDAAQTAWVMKQYEEEAAKTINDNLGMSLEDHTRKQVQMTAVVRHLPKDLLKAYHLNLVVHLSM
;
A
#
# COMPACT_ATOMS: atom_id res chain seq x y z
N MET A 1 -27.98 69.51 42.72
CA MET A 1 -27.45 68.18 42.31
C MET A 1 -28.58 67.37 41.67
N LYS A 2 -28.53 67.15 40.35
CA LYS A 2 -29.59 66.48 39.58
C LYS A 2 -29.13 65.04 39.28
N ARG A 3 -29.64 64.05 40.02
CA ARG A 3 -29.32 62.63 39.81
C ARG A 3 -29.86 62.20 38.44
N ARG A 4 -28.98 61.83 37.51
CA ARG A 4 -29.35 61.14 36.26
C ARG A 4 -29.84 59.74 36.65
N LYS A 5 -31.07 59.39 36.24
CA LYS A 5 -31.57 58.02 36.32
C LYS A 5 -30.92 57.24 35.17
N GLU A 6 -30.05 56.30 35.50
CA GLU A 6 -29.60 55.28 34.55
C GLU A 6 -30.80 54.37 34.23
N GLY A 7 -31.22 54.40 32.97
CA GLY A 7 -32.24 53.49 32.45
C GLY A 7 -31.64 52.09 32.35
N LYS A 8 -32.27 51.11 32.99
CA LYS A 8 -31.96 49.70 32.77
C LYS A 8 -32.49 49.33 31.38
N GLU A 9 -31.60 49.24 30.41
CA GLU A 9 -31.93 48.70 29.09
C GLU A 9 -32.41 47.25 29.26
N LYS A 10 -33.55 46.93 28.65
CA LYS A 10 -34.10 45.58 28.68
C LYS A 10 -33.24 44.73 27.74
N TRP A 11 -32.83 43.54 28.17
CA TRP A 11 -31.95 42.65 27.40
C TRP A 11 -32.45 42.34 25.98
N GLU A 12 -33.76 42.37 25.77
CA GLU A 12 -34.39 42.21 24.45
C GLU A 12 -34.08 43.37 23.48
N ASP A 13 -33.99 44.60 23.99
CA ASP A 13 -33.66 45.79 23.18
C ASP A 13 -32.19 45.77 22.76
N PHE A 14 -31.31 45.27 23.63
CA PHE A 14 -29.90 45.08 23.33
C PHE A 14 -29.71 44.02 22.22
N GLU A 15 -30.42 42.89 22.29
CA GLU A 15 -30.38 41.85 21.25
C GLU A 15 -30.90 42.35 19.90
N ALA A 16 -31.98 43.13 19.89
CA ALA A 16 -32.52 43.75 18.69
C ALA A 16 -31.53 44.76 18.08
N ARG A 17 -30.83 45.56 18.90
CA ARG A 17 -29.80 46.50 18.45
C ARG A 17 -28.57 45.80 17.86
N MET A 18 -28.17 44.67 18.44
CA MET A 18 -27.02 43.89 17.99
C MET A 18 -27.33 42.99 16.79
N GLY A 19 -28.59 42.93 16.33
CA GLY A 19 -29.02 42.03 15.26
C GLY A 19 -28.79 40.56 15.59
N MET A 20 -28.76 40.21 16.89
CA MET A 20 -28.49 38.85 17.35
C MET A 20 -29.80 38.06 17.34
N ASN A 21 -30.05 37.34 16.25
CA ASN A 21 -31.09 36.31 16.23
C ASN A 21 -30.68 35.20 17.21
N ARG A 22 -31.49 34.98 18.26
CA ARG A 22 -31.30 33.88 19.19
C ARG A 22 -31.28 32.56 18.39
N SER A 23 -30.32 31.72 18.74
CA SER A 23 -30.07 30.38 18.21
C SER A 23 -29.68 30.29 16.73
N CYS A 24 -28.38 30.41 16.47
CA CYS A 24 -27.76 29.50 15.51
C CYS A 24 -27.67 28.12 16.21
N ALA A 25 -28.83 27.48 16.44
CA ALA A 25 -28.88 26.11 16.89
C ALA A 25 -28.51 25.25 15.70
N VAL A 26 -27.21 24.98 15.55
CA VAL A 26 -26.72 24.04 14.56
C VAL A 26 -27.32 22.68 14.92
N SER A 27 -28.00 22.05 13.98
CA SER A 27 -28.56 20.72 14.21
C SER A 27 -27.42 19.76 14.56
N VAL A 28 -27.66 18.82 15.49
CA VAL A 28 -26.70 17.74 15.78
C VAL A 28 -26.31 16.99 14.50
N THR A 29 -27.24 16.88 13.54
CA THR A 29 -26.95 16.26 12.23
C THR A 29 -26.04 17.11 11.34
N GLU A 30 -26.08 18.44 11.45
CA GLU A 30 -25.16 19.35 10.74
C GLU A 30 -23.76 19.30 11.36
N LEU A 31 -23.66 19.24 12.70
CA LEU A 31 -22.40 19.03 13.41
C LEU A 31 -21.75 17.68 13.06
N LEU A 32 -22.54 16.60 13.00
CA LEU A 32 -22.04 15.27 12.63
C LEU A 32 -21.62 15.19 11.16
N LYS A 33 -22.24 15.96 10.27
CA LYS A 33 -21.87 16.05 8.84
C LYS A 33 -20.64 16.94 8.59
N ALA A 34 -20.35 17.89 9.49
CA ALA A 34 -19.21 18.79 9.36
C ALA A 34 -17.86 18.07 9.55
N GLY A 35 -17.86 16.90 10.20
CA GLY A 35 -16.68 16.06 10.32
C GLY A 35 -16.39 15.29 9.03
N LYS A 36 -15.27 15.60 8.36
CA LYS A 36 -14.73 14.72 7.32
C LYS A 36 -14.11 13.50 8.00
N LEU A 37 -14.74 12.33 7.89
CA LEU A 37 -14.15 11.07 8.32
C LEU A 37 -12.90 10.80 7.48
N VAL A 38 -11.73 11.11 8.01
CA VAL A 38 -10.46 10.63 7.47
C VAL A 38 -10.39 9.15 7.83
N LYS A 39 -10.81 8.30 6.88
CA LYS A 39 -10.56 6.87 7.02
C LYS A 39 -9.05 6.68 7.12
N PRO A 40 -8.56 5.85 8.07
CA PRO A 40 -7.16 5.49 8.06
C PRO A 40 -6.79 4.95 6.68
N PRO A 41 -5.56 5.22 6.18
CA PRO A 41 -5.09 4.63 4.94
C PRO A 41 -5.33 3.12 4.99
N ALA A 42 -5.89 2.55 3.93
CA ALA A 42 -6.11 1.11 3.86
C ALA A 42 -4.72 0.44 3.87
N THR A 43 -4.29 -0.02 5.04
CA THR A 43 -3.03 -0.76 5.20
C THR A 43 -3.31 -2.19 4.73
N ASN A 44 -2.83 -2.54 3.54
CA ASN A 44 -2.94 -3.90 3.01
C ASN A 44 -1.82 -4.74 3.62
N ILE A 45 -2.04 -5.18 4.86
CA ILE A 45 -1.10 -6.04 5.58
C ILE A 45 -1.27 -7.48 5.09
N THR A 46 -0.19 -8.04 4.54
CA THR A 46 -0.16 -9.41 4.03
C THR A 46 0.99 -10.18 4.66
N VAL A 47 0.73 -11.43 5.06
CA VAL A 47 1.75 -12.38 5.50
C VAL A 47 2.11 -13.26 4.32
N LEU A 48 3.40 -13.30 3.96
CA LEU A 48 3.92 -14.08 2.84
C LEU A 48 4.92 -15.12 3.33
N ASP A 49 4.78 -16.36 2.86
CA ASP A 49 5.74 -17.43 3.12
C ASP A 49 6.88 -17.38 2.09
N LEU A 50 8.10 -17.18 2.59
CA LEU A 50 9.31 -17.07 1.78
C LEU A 50 9.83 -18.45 1.40
N GLU A 51 9.93 -18.71 0.10
CA GLU A 51 10.60 -19.87 -0.47
C GLU A 51 11.82 -19.41 -1.27
N ASN A 52 12.95 -20.09 -1.10
CA ASN A 52 14.17 -19.87 -1.88
C ASN A 52 14.56 -21.15 -2.61
N PHE A 53 15.09 -21.00 -3.82
CA PHE A 53 15.62 -22.13 -4.57
C PHE A 53 17.13 -22.24 -4.40
N ASP A 54 17.59 -23.34 -3.82
CA ASP A 54 19.00 -23.68 -3.73
C ASP A 54 19.45 -24.32 -5.05
N VAL A 55 20.37 -23.66 -5.74
CA VAL A 55 20.89 -24.09 -7.04
C VAL A 55 21.89 -25.23 -6.88
N ALA A 56 22.61 -25.31 -5.77
CA ALA A 56 23.61 -26.36 -5.54
C ALA A 56 22.92 -27.71 -5.32
N GLU A 57 21.90 -27.72 -4.45
CA GLU A 57 21.13 -28.92 -4.10
C GLU A 57 19.91 -29.15 -5.02
N MET A 58 19.63 -28.21 -5.94
CA MET A 58 18.46 -28.21 -6.83
C MET A 58 17.11 -28.35 -6.11
N ASN A 59 17.00 -27.76 -4.92
CA ASN A 59 15.87 -27.96 -4.01
C ASN A 59 15.25 -26.65 -3.54
N TRP A 60 13.96 -26.72 -3.18
CA TRP A 60 13.22 -25.59 -2.59
C TRP A 60 13.37 -25.59 -1.07
N VAL A 61 13.78 -24.46 -0.50
CA VAL A 61 14.01 -24.26 0.92
C VAL A 61 13.08 -23.17 1.46
N LYS A 62 12.25 -23.52 2.44
CA LYS A 62 11.41 -22.55 3.15
C LYS A 62 12.28 -21.70 4.06
N SER A 63 12.24 -20.39 3.86
CA SER A 63 13.14 -19.41 4.51
C SER A 63 12.47 -18.58 5.59
N GLY A 64 11.17 -18.75 5.80
CA GLY A 64 10.40 -18.10 6.87
C GLY A 64 9.12 -17.47 6.37
N SER A 65 8.49 -16.64 7.21
CA SER A 65 7.30 -15.86 6.87
C SER A 65 7.58 -14.38 7.12
N LEU A 66 7.12 -13.50 6.22
CA LEU A 66 7.31 -12.06 6.30
C LEU A 66 5.98 -11.35 6.27
N THR A 67 5.75 -10.45 7.24
CA THR A 67 4.59 -9.56 7.24
C THR A 67 4.96 -8.24 6.57
N LEU A 68 4.25 -7.91 5.51
CA LEU A 68 4.48 -6.72 4.69
C LEU A 68 3.25 -5.80 4.71
N ASP A 69 3.50 -4.50 4.81
CA ASP A 69 2.54 -3.46 4.44
C ASP A 69 2.73 -3.15 2.95
N ILE A 70 1.70 -3.38 2.16
CA ILE A 70 1.70 -3.21 0.71
C ILE A 70 1.03 -1.89 0.34
N GLU A 71 1.74 -1.02 -0.37
CA GLU A 71 1.14 0.18 -0.93
C GLU A 71 0.07 -0.20 -1.96
N GLU A 72 -1.13 0.37 -1.82
CA GLU A 72 -2.27 0.14 -2.73
C GLU A 72 -1.95 0.56 -4.18
N ARG A 73 -1.11 1.59 -4.33
CA ARG A 73 -0.76 2.13 -5.64
C ARG A 73 0.49 1.42 -6.19
N ARG A 74 0.34 0.80 -7.35
CA ARG A 74 1.49 0.35 -8.14
C ARG A 74 2.40 1.53 -8.47
N PHE A 75 3.71 1.36 -8.27
CA PHE A 75 4.70 2.39 -8.60
C PHE A 75 5.26 2.20 -10.03
N ALA A 76 5.19 0.98 -10.57
CA ALA A 76 5.58 0.68 -11.94
C ALA A 76 4.70 -0.42 -12.53
N HIS A 77 4.59 -0.40 -13.87
CA HIS A 77 3.84 -1.38 -14.66
C HIS A 77 4.74 -1.88 -15.79
N GLY A 78 4.74 -3.19 -16.02
CA GLY A 78 5.40 -3.83 -17.15
C GLY A 78 4.41 -4.66 -17.96
N ALA A 79 4.86 -5.22 -19.09
CA ALA A 79 3.99 -5.92 -20.05
C ALA A 79 3.20 -7.12 -19.49
N PHE A 80 3.60 -7.68 -18.35
CA PHE A 80 2.95 -8.86 -17.77
C PHE A 80 2.70 -8.74 -16.26
N ARG A 81 3.31 -7.74 -15.60
CA ARG A 81 3.33 -7.64 -14.13
C ARG A 81 3.33 -6.20 -13.67
N ASP A 82 2.60 -5.97 -12.59
CA ASP A 82 2.63 -4.74 -11.81
C ASP A 82 3.62 -4.84 -10.66
N ALA A 83 4.23 -3.71 -10.31
CA ALA A 83 5.16 -3.61 -9.20
C ALA A 83 4.60 -2.68 -8.11
N PHE A 84 4.55 -3.21 -6.89
CA PHE A 84 4.08 -2.52 -5.69
C PHE A 84 5.22 -2.37 -4.70
N ARG A 85 5.24 -1.26 -3.98
CA ARG A 85 6.19 -1.05 -2.90
C ARG A 85 5.64 -1.71 -1.65
N ALA A 86 6.47 -2.50 -0.97
CA ALA A 86 6.18 -3.06 0.33
C ALA A 86 7.15 -2.53 1.38
N THR A 87 6.69 -2.49 2.61
CA THR A 87 7.55 -2.32 3.77
C THR A 87 7.34 -3.41 4.79
N THR A 88 8.41 -3.86 5.44
CA THR A 88 8.30 -4.89 6.48
C THR A 88 7.72 -4.32 7.75
N ILE A 89 6.77 -5.04 8.34
CA ILE A 89 6.20 -4.71 9.65
C ILE A 89 6.89 -5.59 10.69
N GLY A 90 7.85 -5.02 11.43
CA GLY A 90 8.58 -5.71 12.50
C GLY A 90 9.81 -4.93 12.99
N GLU A 91 10.19 -5.10 14.25
CA GLU A 91 11.27 -4.34 14.91
C GLU A 91 12.69 -4.70 14.42
N ASP A 92 12.87 -5.85 13.75
CA ASP A 92 14.19 -6.45 13.48
C ASP A 92 14.60 -6.45 11.99
N ALA A 93 13.92 -5.66 11.15
CA ALA A 93 14.10 -5.73 9.71
C ALA A 93 15.26 -4.83 9.22
N ALA A 94 16.47 -5.39 9.12
CA ALA A 94 17.60 -4.76 8.41
C ALA A 94 17.26 -4.39 6.95
N GLN A 95 16.25 -5.03 6.36
CA GLN A 95 15.65 -4.67 5.07
C GLN A 95 14.20 -4.24 5.27
N THR A 96 13.97 -2.94 5.13
CA THR A 96 12.67 -2.31 5.38
C THR A 96 11.83 -2.10 4.11
N ALA A 97 12.43 -2.20 2.92
CA ALA A 97 11.77 -1.89 1.66
C ALA A 97 11.87 -3.06 0.68
N TRP A 98 10.72 -3.41 0.11
CA TRP A 98 10.53 -4.53 -0.80
C TRP A 98 9.75 -4.09 -2.04
N VAL A 99 9.84 -4.90 -3.09
CA VAL A 99 9.02 -4.74 -4.29
C VAL A 99 8.33 -6.06 -4.56
N MET A 100 7.00 -6.05 -4.51
CA MET A 100 6.19 -7.21 -4.86
C MET A 100 5.75 -7.08 -6.31
N LYS A 101 5.76 -8.20 -7.02
CA LYS A 101 5.39 -8.24 -8.43
C LYS A 101 4.20 -9.14 -8.64
N GLN A 102 3.06 -8.56 -8.99
CA GLN A 102 1.85 -9.31 -9.24
C GLN A 102 1.60 -9.44 -10.73
N TYR A 103 1.15 -10.61 -11.19
CA TYR A 103 0.68 -10.77 -12.57
C TYR A 103 -0.60 -9.96 -12.79
N GLU A 104 -0.66 -9.30 -13.93
CA GLU A 104 -1.91 -8.74 -14.43
C GLU A 104 -2.89 -9.88 -14.77
N GLU A 105 -4.19 -9.62 -14.68
CA GLU A 105 -5.22 -10.63 -14.93
C GLU A 105 -5.10 -11.29 -16.31
N GLU A 106 -4.75 -10.53 -17.35
CA GLU A 106 -4.58 -11.06 -18.71
C GLU A 106 -3.37 -12.00 -18.81
N ALA A 107 -2.27 -11.65 -18.15
CA ALA A 107 -1.09 -12.51 -18.07
C ALA A 107 -1.37 -13.76 -17.24
N ALA A 108 -2.10 -13.63 -16.12
CA ALA A 108 -2.53 -14.75 -15.28
C ALA A 108 -3.41 -15.74 -16.05
N LYS A 109 -4.38 -15.23 -16.84
CA LYS A 109 -5.20 -16.05 -17.74
C LYS A 109 -4.35 -16.76 -18.78
N THR A 110 -3.43 -16.03 -19.43
CA THR A 110 -2.52 -16.63 -20.42
C THR A 110 -1.68 -17.77 -19.82
N ILE A 111 -1.20 -17.62 -18.58
CA ILE A 111 -0.44 -18.66 -17.88
C ILE A 111 -1.30 -19.90 -17.60
N ASN A 112 -2.50 -19.71 -17.06
CA ASN A 112 -3.39 -20.83 -16.76
C ASN A 112 -3.90 -21.52 -18.04
N ASP A 113 -4.39 -20.73 -18.99
CA ASP A 113 -5.19 -21.24 -20.12
C ASP A 113 -4.30 -21.68 -21.29
N ASN A 114 -3.25 -20.92 -21.62
CA ASN A 114 -2.41 -21.21 -22.78
C ASN A 114 -1.20 -22.09 -22.44
N LEU A 115 -0.63 -21.93 -21.24
CA LEU A 115 0.52 -22.70 -20.80
C LEU A 115 0.12 -23.93 -19.98
N GLY A 116 -1.14 -24.02 -19.50
CA GLY A 116 -1.63 -25.14 -18.70
C GLY A 116 -0.88 -25.28 -17.37
N MET A 117 -0.32 -24.19 -16.85
CA MET A 117 0.46 -24.16 -15.61
C MET A 117 -0.25 -23.31 -14.56
N SER A 118 -0.14 -23.68 -13.29
CA SER A 118 -0.56 -22.81 -12.20
C SER A 118 0.32 -21.55 -12.13
N LEU A 119 -0.22 -20.44 -11.62
CA LEU A 119 0.58 -19.23 -11.36
C LEU A 119 1.73 -19.51 -10.38
N GLU A 120 1.53 -20.41 -9.42
CA GLU A 120 2.57 -20.79 -8.45
C GLU A 120 3.73 -21.51 -9.13
N ASP A 121 3.45 -22.52 -9.96
CA ASP A 121 4.49 -23.28 -10.66
C ASP A 121 5.24 -22.41 -11.66
N HIS A 122 4.52 -21.52 -12.35
CA HIS A 122 5.15 -20.55 -13.24
C HIS A 122 6.06 -19.58 -12.49
N THR A 123 5.61 -19.06 -11.33
CA THR A 123 6.42 -18.20 -10.46
C THR A 123 7.66 -18.93 -9.96
N ARG A 124 7.51 -20.18 -9.49
CA ARG A 124 8.62 -21.04 -9.05
C ARG A 124 9.65 -21.23 -10.16
N LYS A 125 9.19 -21.54 -11.38
CA LYS A 125 10.06 -21.67 -12.56
C LYS A 125 10.81 -20.37 -12.86
N GLN A 126 10.14 -19.22 -12.75
CA GLN A 126 10.79 -17.92 -12.95
C GLN A 126 11.87 -17.62 -11.89
N VAL A 127 11.60 -17.95 -10.63
CA VAL A 127 12.58 -17.82 -9.54
C VAL A 127 13.78 -18.76 -9.75
N GLN A 128 13.55 -20.01 -10.17
CA GLN A 128 14.61 -20.96 -10.53
C GLN A 128 15.49 -20.41 -11.65
N MET A 129 14.89 -19.95 -12.75
CA MET A 129 15.65 -19.34 -13.86
C MET A 129 16.49 -18.16 -13.37
N THR A 130 15.92 -17.29 -12.53
CA THR A 130 16.64 -16.15 -11.98
C THR A 130 17.80 -16.59 -11.07
N ALA A 131 17.61 -17.61 -10.25
CA ALA A 131 18.64 -18.17 -9.39
C ALA A 131 19.79 -18.78 -10.21
N VAL A 132 19.48 -19.55 -11.27
CA VAL A 132 20.49 -20.11 -12.18
C VAL A 132 21.26 -19.02 -12.91
N VAL A 133 20.58 -17.99 -13.43
CA VAL A 133 21.22 -16.86 -14.13
C VAL A 133 22.21 -16.13 -13.22
N ARG A 134 21.97 -16.05 -11.91
CA ARG A 134 22.92 -15.45 -10.94
C ARG A 134 24.22 -16.25 -10.79
N HIS A 135 24.21 -17.55 -11.08
CA HIS A 135 25.39 -18.40 -11.04
C HIS A 135 26.17 -18.41 -12.37
N LEU A 136 25.63 -17.79 -13.42
CA LEU A 136 26.33 -17.67 -14.69
C LEU A 136 27.44 -16.60 -14.64
N PRO A 137 28.53 -16.79 -15.40
CA PRO A 137 29.58 -15.79 -15.53
C PRO A 137 29.03 -14.46 -16.06
N LYS A 138 29.50 -13.34 -15.50
CA LYS A 138 29.07 -11.99 -15.90
C LYS A 138 29.28 -11.71 -17.38
N ASP A 139 30.31 -12.32 -17.99
CA ASP A 139 30.63 -12.13 -19.40
C ASP A 139 29.61 -12.81 -20.33
N LEU A 140 29.05 -13.95 -19.90
CA LEU A 140 27.89 -14.56 -20.57
C LEU A 140 26.65 -13.68 -20.43
N LEU A 141 26.39 -13.12 -19.25
CA LEU A 141 25.22 -12.24 -19.04
C LEU A 141 25.27 -11.00 -19.92
N LYS A 142 26.47 -10.41 -20.09
CA LYS A 142 26.70 -9.27 -20.98
C LYS A 142 26.55 -9.66 -22.45
N ALA A 143 27.08 -10.82 -22.88
CA ALA A 143 26.98 -11.29 -24.25
C ALA A 143 25.53 -11.53 -24.70
N TYR A 144 24.65 -11.92 -23.77
CA TYR A 144 23.23 -12.15 -24.04
C TYR A 144 22.30 -10.99 -23.64
N HIS A 145 22.84 -9.81 -23.29
CA HIS A 145 22.06 -8.65 -22.82
C HIS A 145 21.07 -8.98 -21.69
N LEU A 146 21.40 -9.95 -20.84
CA LEU A 146 20.58 -10.34 -19.71
C LEU A 146 20.80 -9.34 -18.58
N ASN A 147 19.98 -8.29 -18.52
CA ASN A 147 19.98 -7.35 -17.40
C ASN A 147 19.49 -8.07 -16.14
N LEU A 148 20.41 -8.33 -15.21
CA LEU A 148 20.12 -8.91 -13.90
C LEU A 148 19.40 -7.86 -13.03
N VAL A 149 18.11 -7.64 -13.27
CA VAL A 149 17.25 -6.87 -12.35
C VAL A 149 16.95 -7.76 -11.15
N VAL A 150 17.85 -7.72 -10.16
CA VAL A 150 17.60 -8.24 -8.83
C VAL A 150 16.51 -7.36 -8.21
N HIS A 151 15.27 -7.83 -8.25
CA HIS A 151 14.33 -7.61 -7.16
C HIS A 151 13.70 -8.96 -6.91
N LEU A 152 13.88 -9.48 -5.70
CA LEU A 152 13.26 -10.69 -5.19
C LEU A 152 11.79 -10.68 -5.63
N SER A 153 11.49 -11.50 -6.63
CA SER A 153 10.12 -11.77 -7.02
C SER A 153 9.64 -12.76 -5.97
N MET A 154 8.91 -12.24 -4.98
CA MET A 154 7.70 -12.91 -4.57
C MET A 154 6.58 -12.36 -5.44
#